data_AF-A0A352WQ72-F1
#
_entry.id   AF-A0A352WQ72-F1
#
_cell.length_a   1.000
_cell.length_b   1.000
_cell.length_c   1.000
_cell.angle_alpha   90.00
_cell.angle_beta   90.00
_cell.angle_gamma   90.00
#
_symmetry.space_group_name_H-M   'P 1'
#
loop_
_entity.id
_entity.type
_entity.pdbx_description
1 polymer ?
#
loop_
_entity_poly.entity_id
_entity_poly.type
_entity_poly.pdbx_seq_one_letter_code
_entity_poly.pdbx_strand_id
1 'polypeptide(L)'
;EFTGLLNGMGVGITEAATMQTVCTLYPNPAADQLTVAVEDATGAWLQLRDASGRLVLERQITAQTTRLDIGHLNPGIYLVQCGESLPARLVVR
;
A
#
# COMPACT_ATOMS: atom_id res chain seq x y z
N GLU A 1 27.62 -25.97 37.33
CA GLU A 1 26.20 -26.00 36.93
C GLU A 1 25.81 -24.60 36.49
N PHE A 2 25.31 -24.47 35.27
CA PHE A 2 25.18 -23.21 34.54
C PHE A 2 23.72 -22.77 34.62
N THR A 3 23.45 -21.53 35.04
CA THR A 3 22.16 -20.90 34.78
C THR A 3 22.41 -19.43 34.54
N GLY A 4 22.47 -19.09 33.25
CA GLY A 4 22.47 -17.73 32.77
C GLY A 4 21.07 -17.14 32.88
N LEU A 5 20.99 -15.97 33.49
CA LEU A 5 19.81 -15.11 33.40
C LEU A 5 20.20 -13.89 32.58
N LEU A 6 20.09 -14.04 31.27
CA LEU A 6 20.19 -12.94 30.32
C LEU A 6 18.89 -12.13 30.44
N ASN A 7 18.92 -11.05 31.21
CA ASN A 7 17.85 -10.06 31.20
C ASN A 7 17.88 -9.35 29.84
N GLY A 8 17.06 -9.86 28.91
CA GLY A 8 16.79 -9.20 27.64
C GLY A 8 16.03 -7.92 27.89
N MET A 9 16.75 -6.80 27.89
CA MET A 9 16.18 -5.47 27.71
C MET A 9 15.48 -5.41 26.35
N GLY A 10 14.21 -5.77 26.30
CA GLY A 10 13.32 -5.54 25.17
C GLY A 10 12.81 -4.11 25.20
N VAL A 11 13.69 -3.15 24.92
CA VAL A 11 13.32 -1.76 24.67
C VAL A 11 12.61 -1.66 23.32
N GLY A 12 11.48 -0.94 23.31
CA GLY A 12 11.12 -0.05 22.22
C GLY A 12 10.32 -0.66 21.08
N ILE A 13 9.03 -0.85 21.29
CA ILE A 13 8.05 -0.52 20.25
C ILE A 13 7.04 0.43 20.89
N THR A 14 7.45 1.70 20.97
CA THR A 14 6.53 2.83 20.95
C THR A 14 5.51 2.55 19.88
N GLU A 15 4.22 2.61 20.23
CA GLU A 15 3.08 2.57 19.34
C GLU A 15 3.43 3.15 17.97
N ALA A 16 3.71 2.27 17.01
CA ALA A 16 3.58 2.64 15.62
C ALA A 16 2.09 2.90 15.46
N ALA A 17 1.69 4.17 15.53
CA ALA A 17 0.36 4.65 15.20
C ALA A 17 -0.17 3.77 14.07
N THR A 18 -1.29 3.09 14.31
CA THR A 18 -1.78 1.92 13.57
C THR A 18 -2.00 2.26 12.08
N MET A 19 -0.91 2.40 11.34
CA MET A 19 -0.88 2.71 9.92
C MET A 19 -1.14 1.39 9.23
N GLN A 20 -2.43 1.06 9.12
CA GLN A 20 -2.88 -0.13 8.44
C GLN A 20 -2.91 0.15 6.94
N THR A 21 -2.69 -0.90 6.15
CA THR A 21 -3.01 -0.85 4.73
C THR A 21 -4.54 -0.81 4.61
N VAL A 22 -5.09 0.34 4.27
CA VAL A 22 -6.56 0.54 4.13
C VAL A 22 -7.09 0.20 2.73
N CYS A 23 -6.20 -0.23 1.83
CA CYS A 23 -6.53 -0.48 0.43
C CYS A 23 -6.13 -1.89 -0.02
N THR A 24 -7.07 -2.60 -0.64
CA THR A 24 -6.88 -3.91 -1.24
C THR A 24 -6.83 -3.77 -2.75
N LEU A 25 -5.81 -4.37 -3.36
CA LEU A 25 -5.51 -4.25 -4.79
C LEU A 25 -5.73 -5.59 -5.49
N TYR A 26 -6.60 -5.64 -6.50
CA TYR A 26 -6.82 -6.86 -7.28
C TYR A 26 -7.27 -6.59 -8.73
N PRO A 27 -6.91 -7.46 -9.68
CA PRO A 27 -5.99 -8.59 -9.53
C PRO A 27 -4.54 -8.12 -9.34
N ASN A 28 -3.72 -8.91 -8.64
CA ASN A 28 -2.27 -8.72 -8.59
C ASN A 28 -1.63 -10.07 -8.96
N PRO A 29 -1.00 -10.22 -10.13
CA PRO A 29 -0.59 -9.18 -11.08
C PRO A 29 -1.74 -8.61 -11.93
N ALA A 30 -1.74 -7.30 -12.17
CA ALA A 30 -2.69 -6.60 -13.03
C ALA A 30 -2.11 -6.41 -14.44
N ALA A 31 -2.96 -6.31 -15.47
CA ALA A 31 -2.53 -6.07 -16.85
C ALA A 31 -3.12 -4.75 -17.39
N ASP A 32 -4.44 -4.67 -17.49
CA ASP A 32 -5.12 -3.52 -18.08
C ASP A 32 -5.96 -2.74 -17.06
N GLN A 33 -6.58 -3.46 -16.12
CA GLN A 33 -7.47 -2.90 -15.11
C GLN A 33 -7.02 -3.31 -13.71
N LEU A 34 -7.04 -2.33 -12.79
CA LEU A 34 -6.82 -2.52 -11.37
C LEU A 34 -8.08 -2.13 -10.61
N THR A 35 -8.53 -3.00 -9.72
CA THR A 35 -9.56 -2.66 -8.74
C THR A 35 -8.91 -2.36 -7.41
N VAL A 36 -9.21 -1.19 -6.88
CA VAL A 36 -8.78 -0.74 -5.56
C VAL A 36 -10.01 -0.67 -4.67
N ALA A 37 -10.07 -1.58 -3.70
CA ALA A 37 -11.09 -1.56 -2.66
C ALA A 37 -10.53 -0.89 -1.40
N VAL A 38 -11.24 0.09 -0.86
CA VAL A 38 -10.92 0.74 0.40
C VAL A 38 -12.09 0.57 1.37
N GLU A 39 -11.80 0.26 2.62
CA GLU A 39 -12.85 0.12 3.64
C GLU A 39 -13.25 1.48 4.22
N ASP A 40 -12.26 2.29 4.61
CA ASP A 40 -12.46 3.54 5.37
C ASP A 40 -11.54 4.68 4.87
N ALA A 41 -11.50 4.89 3.54
CA ALA A 41 -10.66 5.92 2.91
C ALA A 41 -11.40 6.80 1.90
N THR A 42 -12.72 6.94 2.04
CA THR A 42 -13.52 7.82 1.18
C THR A 42 -13.11 9.27 1.40
N GLY A 43 -12.68 9.95 0.33
CA GLY A 43 -12.12 11.30 0.36
C GLY A 43 -10.59 11.35 0.37
N ALA A 44 -9.90 10.23 0.58
CA ALA A 44 -8.45 10.18 0.53
C ALA A 44 -7.91 10.24 -0.90
N TRP A 45 -6.67 10.72 -1.05
CA TRP A 45 -5.94 10.69 -2.32
C TRP A 45 -5.24 9.35 -2.48
N LEU A 46 -5.58 8.63 -3.54
CA LEU A 46 -4.83 7.50 -4.03
C LEU A 46 -3.70 7.98 -4.92
N GLN A 47 -2.50 7.54 -4.59
CA GLN A 47 -1.27 7.84 -5.31
C GLN A 47 -0.62 6.53 -5.76
N LEU A 48 -0.38 6.41 -7.05
CA LEU A 48 0.38 5.32 -7.64
C LEU A 48 1.78 5.82 -8.00
N ARG A 49 2.79 5.14 -7.49
CA ARG A 49 4.20 5.46 -7.72
C ARG A 49 4.90 4.29 -8.38
N ASP A 50 5.75 4.59 -9.34
CA ASP A 50 6.63 3.61 -9.98
C ASP A 50 7.77 3.18 -9.03
N ALA A 51 8.55 2.16 -9.39
CA ALA A 51 9.73 1.69 -8.64
C ALA A 51 10.76 2.80 -8.37
N SER A 52 10.81 3.83 -9.23
CA SER A 52 11.63 5.04 -9.03
C SER A 52 11.08 6.04 -8.01
N GLY A 53 9.88 5.82 -7.46
CA GLY A 53 9.17 6.74 -6.57
C GLY A 53 8.40 7.86 -7.28
N ARG A 54 8.47 7.92 -8.63
CA ARG A 54 7.74 8.88 -9.44
C ARG A 54 6.24 8.64 -9.36
N LEU A 55 5.46 9.68 -9.06
CA LEU A 55 4.00 9.66 -9.12
C LEU A 55 3.55 9.49 -10.58
N VAL A 56 2.89 8.38 -10.89
CA VAL A 56 2.37 8.06 -12.23
C VAL A 56 0.88 8.27 -12.34
N LEU A 57 0.14 8.16 -11.23
CA LEU A 57 -1.30 8.39 -11.18
C LEU A 57 -1.68 8.93 -9.80
N GLU A 58 -2.58 9.91 -9.78
CA GLU A 58 -3.18 10.43 -8.57
C GLU A 58 -4.68 10.61 -8.78
N ARG A 59 -5.49 10.05 -7.87
CA ARG A 59 -6.95 10.11 -7.93
C ARG A 59 -7.54 10.22 -6.54
N GLN A 60 -8.55 11.06 -6.37
CA GLN A 60 -9.32 11.10 -5.14
C GLN A 60 -10.29 9.92 -5.10
N ILE A 61 -10.31 9.19 -4.00
CA ILE A 61 -11.19 8.04 -3.80
C ILE A 61 -12.56 8.54 -3.35
N THR A 62 -13.56 8.35 -4.20
CA THR A 62 -14.94 8.78 -3.93
C THR A 62 -15.86 7.62 -3.59
N ALA A 63 -15.40 6.38 -3.77
CA ALA A 63 -16.15 5.16 -3.52
C ALA A 63 -15.26 4.09 -2.87
N GLN A 64 -15.88 3.20 -2.10
CA GLN A 64 -15.21 2.04 -1.46
C GLN A 64 -14.55 1.10 -2.47
N THR A 65 -14.95 1.14 -3.74
CA THR A 65 -14.30 0.37 -4.80
C THR A 65 -14.15 1.26 -6.01
N THR A 66 -12.91 1.48 -6.42
CA THR A 66 -12.55 2.27 -7.59
C THR A 66 -11.82 1.39 -8.58
N ARG A 67 -12.24 1.44 -9.86
CA ARG A 67 -11.52 0.78 -10.95
C ARG A 67 -10.64 1.80 -11.64
N LEU A 68 -9.37 1.43 -11.83
CA LEU A 68 -8.36 2.23 -12.49
C LEU A 68 -7.90 1.51 -13.74
N ASP A 69 -7.83 2.27 -14.82
CA ASP A 69 -7.16 1.86 -16.04
C ASP A 69 -5.65 1.99 -15.84
N ILE A 70 -4.93 0.88 -15.98
CA ILE A 70 -3.48 0.80 -15.86
C ILE A 70 -2.82 0.27 -17.15
N GLY A 71 -3.59 0.04 -18.22
CA GLY A 71 -3.07 -0.48 -19.49
C GLY A 71 -2.06 0.45 -20.15
N HIS A 72 -2.04 1.74 -19.76
CA HIS A 72 -1.03 2.70 -20.19
C HIS A 72 0.30 2.61 -19.42
N LEU A 73 0.36 1.82 -18.33
CA LEU A 73 1.56 1.70 -17.49
C LEU A 73 2.48 0.63 -18.05
N ASN A 74 3.79 0.87 -17.91
CA ASN A 74 4.78 -0.12 -18.26
C ASN A 74 4.72 -1.30 -17.26
N PRO A 75 5.02 -2.54 -17.71
CA PRO A 75 5.15 -3.67 -16.80
C PRO A 75 6.24 -3.42 -15.77
N GLY A 76 5.94 -3.67 -14.50
CA GLY A 76 6.83 -3.31 -13.40
C GLY A 76 6.19 -3.41 -12.02
N ILE A 77 6.93 -2.95 -11.01
CA ILE A 77 6.47 -2.89 -9.63
C ILE A 77 6.04 -1.46 -9.34
N TYR A 78 4.84 -1.33 -8.81
CA TYR A 78 4.24 -0.06 -8.41
C TYR A 78 3.86 -0.09 -6.93
N LEU A 79 3.86 1.08 -6.32
CA LEU A 79 3.41 1.32 -4.95
C LEU A 79 2.14 2.14 -4.99
N VAL A 80 1.06 1.61 -4.43
CA VAL A 80 -0.23 2.31 -4.28
C VAL A 80 -0.34 2.78 -2.84
N GLN A 81 -0.54 4.06 -2.63
CA GLN A 81 -0.77 4.62 -1.30
C GLN A 81 -2.10 5.36 -1.29
N CYS A 82 -2.88 5.19 -0.21
CA CYS A 82 -4.11 5.95 0.00
C CYS A 82 -3.93 6.84 1.23
N GLY A 83 -3.89 8.17 1.05
CA GLY A 83 -3.67 9.12 2.14
C GLY A 83 -2.39 8.81 2.93
N GLU A 84 -2.51 8.77 4.26
CA GLU A 84 -1.41 8.48 5.19
C GLU A 84 -1.21 6.98 5.47
N SER A 85 -1.90 6.09 4.75
CA SER A 85 -1.77 4.65 4.95
C SER A 85 -0.45 4.10 4.42
N LEU A 86 -0.12 2.86 4.81
CA LEU A 86 1.03 2.16 4.25
C LEU A 86 0.83 1.90 2.75
N PRO A 87 1.90 2.01 1.94
CA PRO A 87 1.83 1.70 0.53
C PRO A 87 1.67 0.19 0.30
N ALA A 88 0.72 -0.18 -0.55
CA ALA A 88 0.49 -1.54 -1.03
C ALA A 88 1.25 -1.77 -2.35
N ARG A 89 1.84 -2.96 -2.49
CA ARG A 89 2.62 -3.33 -3.68
C ARG A 89 1.71 -3.89 -4.78
N LEU A 90 1.79 -3.30 -5.96
CA LEU A 90 1.15 -3.77 -7.19
C LEU A 90 2.20 -4.27 -8.19
N VAL A 91 1.92 -5.38 -8.85
CA VAL A 91 2.72 -5.85 -9.99
C VAL A 91 1.89 -5.68 -11.26
N VAL A 92 2.42 -4.94 -12.24
CA VAL A 92 1.84 -4.74 -13.57
C VAL A 92 2.57 -5.63 -14.57
N ARG A 93 1.81 -6.28 -15.47
CA ARG A 93 2.31 -7.20 -16.50
C ARG A 93 2.25 -6.62 -17.91
#